data_AF-A0A834ZQ33-F1
#
_entry.id   AF-A0A834ZQ33-F1
#
_cell.length_a   1.000
_cell.length_b   1.000
_cell.length_c   1.000
_cell.angle_alpha   90.00
_cell.angle_beta   90.00
_cell.angle_gamma   90.00
#
_symmetry.space_group_name_H-M   'P 1'
#
loop_
_entity.id
_entity.type
_entity.pdbx_description
1 polymer ?
#
loop_
_entity_poly.entity_id
_entity_poly.type
_entity_poly.pdbx_seq_one_letter_code
_entity_poly.pdbx_strand_id
1 'polypeptide(L)'
;MLDVIGIKEAQFVKYLYDFCRKSADHDGKSVIVVGLDGDYLRRSFGPVLDIILLPDSVIKLIARCELFSQRAFFTLRKTKETQAELIGGADVYMLVCWQHYVKGLVIIEAARIVLESWKICSELYLEAAPLI
;
A
#
# COMPACT_ATOMS: atom_id res chain seq x y z
N MET A 1 -23.22 9.46 25.64
CA MET A 1 -23.54 9.16 24.24
C MET A 1 -22.28 9.41 23.44
N LEU A 2 -21.92 8.55 22.49
CA LEU A 2 -20.82 8.84 21.55
C LEU A 2 -21.40 9.62 20.38
N ASP A 3 -20.78 10.75 20.03
CA ASP A 3 -21.24 11.60 18.93
C ASP A 3 -20.37 11.46 17.68
N VAL A 4 -19.12 11.00 17.86
CA VAL A 4 -18.12 10.86 16.80
C VAL A 4 -17.50 9.46 16.83
N ILE A 5 -17.33 8.85 15.65
CA ILE A 5 -16.69 7.54 15.47
C ILE A 5 -15.49 7.71 14.55
N GLY A 6 -14.29 7.29 14.99
CA GLY A 6 -13.08 7.29 14.19
C GLY A 6 -12.70 5.88 13.74
N ILE A 7 -12.51 5.68 12.44
CA ILE A 7 -12.03 4.42 11.84
C ILE A 7 -10.66 4.66 11.25
N LYS A 8 -9.64 3.94 11.74
CA LYS A 8 -8.27 3.99 11.23
C LYS A 8 -7.94 2.71 10.47
N GLU A 9 -7.11 2.81 9.44
CA GLU A 9 -6.74 1.70 8.55
C GLU A 9 -7.97 1.04 7.92
N ALA A 10 -8.91 1.86 7.47
CA ALA A 10 -10.22 1.44 7.00
C ALA A 10 -10.18 0.45 5.82
N GLN A 11 -9.07 0.37 5.09
CA GLN A 11 -8.83 -0.65 4.06
C GLN A 11 -8.94 -2.09 4.58
N PHE A 12 -8.76 -2.33 5.87
CA PHE A 12 -8.92 -3.66 6.48
C PHE A 12 -10.34 -3.95 7.00
N VAL A 13 -11.27 -2.98 6.91
CA VAL A 13 -12.63 -3.10 7.48
C VAL A 13 -13.60 -3.58 6.41
N LYS A 14 -13.87 -4.89 6.34
CA LYS A 14 -14.66 -5.51 5.25
C LYS A 14 -16.07 -4.95 5.04
N TYR A 15 -16.72 -4.48 6.11
CA TYR A 15 -18.11 -3.98 6.11
C TYR A 15 -18.16 -2.46 6.29
N LEU A 16 -17.13 -1.75 5.81
CA LEU A 16 -16.99 -0.31 5.97
C LEU A 16 -18.20 0.47 5.43
N TYR A 17 -18.71 0.10 4.25
CA TYR A 17 -19.85 0.80 3.64
C TYR A 17 -21.10 0.75 4.51
N ASP A 18 -21.53 -0.46 4.88
CA ASP A 18 -22.73 -0.65 5.71
C ASP A 18 -22.55 0.00 7.09
N PHE A 19 -21.33 -0.08 7.67
CA PHE A 19 -21.02 0.55 8.95
C PHE A 19 -21.16 2.07 8.87
N CYS A 20 -20.52 2.72 7.89
CA CYS A 20 -20.57 4.17 7.72
C CYS A 20 -21.99 4.65 7.45
N ARG A 21 -22.70 3.98 6.52
CA ARG A 21 -24.09 4.31 6.18
C ARG A 21 -25.00 4.18 7.39
N LYS A 22 -24.92 3.09 8.14
CA LYS A 22 -25.74 2.90 9.34
C LYS A 22 -25.44 3.95 10.40
N SER A 23 -24.16 4.17 10.69
CA SER A 23 -23.74 5.09 11.74
C SER A 23 -24.13 6.54 11.44
N ALA A 24 -24.00 6.97 10.17
CA ALA A 24 -24.36 8.31 9.75
C ALA A 24 -25.89 8.48 9.61
N ASP A 25 -26.53 7.65 8.77
CA ASP A 25 -27.93 7.87 8.36
C ASP A 25 -28.93 7.49 9.46
N HIS A 26 -28.67 6.42 10.21
CA HIS A 26 -29.62 5.88 11.19
C HIS A 26 -29.30 6.33 12.61
N ASP A 27 -28.02 6.33 12.98
CA ASP A 27 -27.60 6.63 14.36
C ASP A 27 -27.22 8.11 14.55
N GLY A 28 -27.20 8.91 13.47
CA GLY A 28 -26.92 10.34 13.49
C GLY A 28 -25.50 10.68 13.97
N LYS A 29 -24.51 9.82 13.70
CA LYS A 29 -23.13 9.97 14.16
C LYS A 29 -22.24 10.62 13.11
N SER A 30 -21.31 11.46 13.56
CA SER A 30 -20.21 11.90 12.71
C SER A 30 -19.17 10.78 12.59
N VAL A 31 -18.88 10.32 11.38
CA VAL A 31 -17.91 9.25 11.13
C VAL A 31 -16.68 9.83 10.42
N ILE A 32 -15.50 9.62 10.99
CA ILE A 32 -14.22 9.99 10.41
C ILE A 32 -13.51 8.72 9.97
N VAL A 33 -13.28 8.57 8.67
CA VAL A 33 -12.63 7.39 8.09
C VAL A 33 -11.24 7.76 7.58
N VAL A 34 -10.24 7.01 8.02
CA VAL A 34 -8.85 7.14 7.57
C VAL A 34 -8.38 5.79 7.05
N GLY A 35 -7.94 5.75 5.80
CA GLY A 35 -7.43 4.55 5.16
C GLY A 35 -6.69 4.85 3.87
N LEU A 36 -6.07 3.82 3.31
CA LEU A 36 -5.39 3.89 2.02
C LEU A 36 -6.41 3.65 0.89
N ASP A 37 -6.41 4.51 -0.12
CA ASP A 37 -7.28 4.36 -1.29
C ASP A 37 -6.71 3.38 -2.32
N GLY A 38 -5.40 3.16 -2.31
CA GLY A 38 -4.74 2.17 -3.15
C GLY A 38 -3.59 1.41 -2.49
N ASP A 39 -3.31 0.23 -3.01
CA ASP A 39 -2.21 -0.64 -2.59
C ASP A 39 -0.88 -0.22 -3.24
N TYR A 40 0.18 -1.00 -2.96
CA TYR A 40 1.51 -0.77 -3.53
C TYR A 40 1.59 -0.94 -5.06
N LEU A 41 0.56 -1.49 -5.68
CA LEU A 41 0.40 -1.67 -7.13
C LEU A 41 -0.53 -0.61 -7.75
N ARG A 42 -1.04 0.34 -6.95
CA ARG A 42 -2.05 1.34 -7.31
C ARG A 42 -3.41 0.75 -7.68
N ARG A 43 -3.73 -0.44 -7.18
CA ARG A 43 -5.06 -1.04 -7.23
C ARG A 43 -5.86 -0.58 -6.02
N SER A 44 -7.18 -0.65 -6.08
CA SER A 44 -8.03 -0.34 -4.91
C SER A 44 -7.64 -1.20 -3.71
N PHE A 45 -7.53 -0.57 -2.53
CA PHE A 45 -7.21 -1.29 -1.29
C PHE A 45 -8.43 -1.38 -0.38
N GLY A 46 -9.05 -2.57 -0.37
CA GLY A 46 -10.22 -2.83 0.44
C GLY A 46 -11.40 -1.94 0.04
N PRO A 47 -12.36 -1.70 0.96
CA PRO A 47 -13.61 -1.02 0.64
C PRO A 47 -13.55 0.51 0.81
N VAL A 48 -12.36 1.11 0.94
CA VAL A 48 -12.22 2.57 1.15
C VAL A 48 -12.83 3.37 -0.01
N LEU A 49 -12.69 2.88 -1.24
CA LEU A 49 -13.27 3.54 -2.40
C LEU A 49 -14.79 3.30 -2.53
N ASP A 50 -15.34 2.28 -1.88
CA ASP A 50 -16.77 1.97 -1.95
C ASP A 50 -17.61 3.04 -1.23
N ILE A 51 -17.02 3.71 -0.23
CA ILE A 51 -17.70 4.77 0.53
C ILE A 51 -17.54 6.16 -0.07
N ILE A 52 -16.85 6.34 -1.20
CA ILE A 52 -16.48 7.66 -1.74
C ILE A 52 -17.68 8.59 -2.00
N LEU A 53 -18.88 8.03 -2.20
CA LEU A 53 -20.12 8.76 -2.47
C LEU A 53 -20.96 9.06 -1.22
N LEU A 54 -20.58 8.55 -0.05
CA LEU A 54 -21.28 8.79 1.21
C LEU A 54 -20.89 10.10 1.95
N PRO A 55 -19.60 10.49 2.05
CA PRO A 55 -19.19 11.52 3.00
C PRO A 55 -19.47 12.93 2.50
N ASP A 56 -19.66 13.85 3.45
CA ASP A 56 -19.74 15.30 3.18
C ASP A 56 -18.41 15.87 2.68
N SER A 57 -17.28 15.26 3.04
CA SER A 57 -15.94 15.70 2.63
C SER A 57 -14.97 14.55 2.43
N VAL A 58 -14.12 14.68 1.43
CA VAL A 58 -13.03 13.74 1.13
C VAL A 58 -11.74 14.52 0.99
N ILE A 59 -10.72 14.10 1.74
CA ILE A 59 -9.38 14.69 1.67
C ILE A 59 -8.38 13.59 1.34
N LYS A 60 -7.71 13.71 0.20
CA LYS A 60 -6.56 12.87 -0.13
C LYS A 60 -5.27 13.57 0.32
N LEU A 61 -4.67 13.04 1.38
CA LEU A 61 -3.41 13.57 1.90
C LEU A 61 -2.26 13.31 0.93
N ILE A 62 -1.31 14.24 0.91
CA ILE A 62 -0.16 14.22 0.01
C ILE A 62 1.10 14.17 0.86
N ALA A 63 1.96 13.20 0.57
CA ALA A 63 3.25 13.07 1.24
C ALA A 63 4.35 13.85 0.51
N ARG A 64 5.54 13.87 1.10
CA ARG A 64 6.76 14.31 0.42
C ARG A 64 7.45 13.09 -0.17
N CYS A 65 7.90 13.19 -1.42
CA CYS A 65 8.68 12.13 -2.02
C CYS A 65 10.02 11.98 -1.30
N GLU A 66 10.38 10.75 -0.99
CA GLU A 66 11.60 10.45 -0.22
C GLU A 66 12.86 10.54 -1.08
N LEU A 67 12.73 10.45 -2.41
CA LEU A 67 13.86 10.55 -3.33
C LEU A 67 14.12 11.99 -3.79
N PHE A 68 13.09 12.84 -3.80
CA PHE A 68 13.17 14.23 -4.26
C PHE A 68 12.14 15.09 -3.53
N SER A 69 12.39 16.40 -3.42
CA SER A 69 11.51 17.36 -2.74
C SER A 69 10.22 17.71 -3.51
N GLN A 70 9.52 16.71 -4.05
CA GLN A 70 8.26 16.83 -4.78
C GLN A 70 7.11 16.16 -4.00
N ARG A 71 5.87 16.39 -4.44
CA ARG A 71 4.67 15.74 -3.91
C ARG A 71 4.69 14.23 -4.22
N ALA A 72 4.44 13.41 -3.20
CA ALA A 72 4.29 11.96 -3.31
C ALA A 72 2.82 11.55 -3.15
N PHE A 73 2.39 10.69 -4.06
CA PHE A 73 1.01 10.19 -4.14
C PHE A 73 0.94 8.67 -4.11
N PHE A 74 2.10 7.99 -4.16
CA PHE A 74 2.19 6.56 -4.29
C PHE A 74 3.08 5.97 -3.22
N THR A 75 2.70 4.79 -2.77
CA THR A 75 3.50 3.94 -1.89
C THR A 75 4.20 2.90 -2.75
N LEU A 76 5.53 2.90 -2.78
CA LEU A 76 6.33 1.90 -3.45
C LEU A 76 6.81 0.86 -2.42
N ARG A 77 6.55 -0.42 -2.67
CA ARG A 77 7.10 -1.53 -1.88
C ARG A 77 8.54 -1.79 -2.30
N LYS A 78 9.46 -1.86 -1.34
CA LYS A 78 10.89 -2.10 -1.56
C LYS A 78 11.28 -3.56 -1.49
N THR A 79 10.45 -4.36 -0.83
CA THR A 79 10.70 -5.78 -0.55
C THR A 79 10.06 -6.68 -1.62
N LYS A 80 10.35 -7.98 -1.57
CA LYS A 80 9.99 -8.94 -2.64
C LYS A 80 8.64 -9.61 -2.44
N GLU A 81 8.01 -9.45 -1.29
CA GLU A 81 6.75 -10.10 -0.98
C GLU A 81 5.65 -9.57 -1.91
N THR A 82 4.80 -10.47 -2.37
CA THR A 82 3.73 -10.20 -3.34
C THR A 82 2.34 -10.18 -2.71
N GLN A 83 2.25 -10.41 -1.40
CA GLN A 83 0.99 -10.37 -0.66
C GLN A 83 0.38 -8.97 -0.75
N ALA A 84 -0.93 -8.88 -1.03
CA ALA A 84 -1.62 -7.59 -1.10
C ALA A 84 -1.54 -6.88 0.26
N GLU A 85 -1.79 -7.61 1.33
CA GLU A 85 -1.69 -7.14 2.70
C GLU A 85 -0.34 -7.55 3.30
N LEU A 86 0.53 -6.56 3.54
CA LEU A 86 1.78 -6.74 4.28
C LEU A 86 1.94 -5.55 5.21
N ILE A 87 1.92 -5.80 6.51
CA ILE A 87 2.12 -4.78 7.53
C ILE A 87 3.60 -4.44 7.59
N GLY A 88 3.92 -3.16 7.43
CA GLY A 88 5.28 -2.67 7.45
C GLY A 88 5.31 -1.15 7.46
N GLY A 89 6.45 -0.58 7.85
CA GLY A 89 6.66 0.86 7.88
C GLY A 89 7.61 1.30 6.78
N ALA A 90 8.49 2.25 7.12
CA ALA A 90 9.51 2.78 6.22
C ALA A 90 10.60 1.76 5.87
N ASP A 91 10.63 0.59 6.50
CA ASP A 91 11.48 -0.55 6.14
C ASP A 91 10.95 -1.27 4.89
N VAL A 92 9.64 -1.43 4.78
CA VAL A 92 8.97 -2.12 3.67
C VAL A 92 8.56 -1.17 2.54
N TYR A 93 8.11 0.04 2.89
CA TYR A 93 7.48 0.97 1.97
C TYR A 93 8.24 2.29 1.88
N MET A 94 8.05 3.01 0.77
CA MET A 94 8.50 4.39 0.60
C MET A 94 7.46 5.23 -0.14
N LEU A 95 7.40 6.52 0.18
CA LEU A 95 6.48 7.47 -0.45
C LEU A 95 7.16 8.16 -1.64
N VAL A 96 6.56 8.04 -2.83
CA VAL A 96 7.17 8.47 -4.08
C VAL A 96 6.24 9.27 -5.00
N CYS A 97 6.84 10.16 -5.79
CA CYS A 97 6.16 10.80 -6.90
C CYS A 97 5.98 9.82 -8.08
N TRP A 98 5.14 10.18 -9.05
CA TRP A 98 4.84 9.33 -10.21
C TRP A 98 6.09 8.83 -10.94
N GLN A 99 7.06 9.72 -11.20
CA GLN A 99 8.28 9.38 -11.93
C GLN A 99 9.10 8.32 -11.20
N HIS A 100 9.26 8.47 -9.88
CA HIS A 100 10.01 7.52 -9.06
C HIS A 100 9.28 6.21 -8.84
N TYR A 101 7.94 6.23 -8.80
CA TYR A 101 7.16 4.99 -8.80
C TYR A 101 7.44 4.17 -10.07
N VAL A 102 7.29 4.79 -11.26
CA VAL A 102 7.50 4.10 -12.54
C VAL A 102 8.94 3.60 -12.69
N LYS A 103 9.94 4.46 -12.41
CA LYS A 103 11.35 4.07 -12.46
C LYS A 103 11.69 3.00 -11.42
N GLY A 104 11.14 3.13 -10.21
CA GLY A 104 11.34 2.19 -9.11
C GLY A 104 10.89 0.78 -9.47
N LEU A 105 9.72 0.64 -10.12
CA LEU A 105 9.25 -0.66 -10.59
C LEU A 105 10.22 -1.32 -11.58
N VAL A 106 10.77 -0.56 -12.54
CA VAL A 106 11.75 -1.07 -13.49
C VAL A 106 13.04 -1.53 -12.79
N ILE A 107 13.52 -0.73 -11.84
CA ILE A 107 14.74 -1.04 -11.07
C ILE A 107 14.53 -2.29 -10.21
N ILE A 108 13.40 -2.39 -9.51
CA ILE A 108 13.06 -3.54 -8.67
C ILE A 108 12.97 -4.81 -9.51
N GLU A 109 12.33 -4.74 -10.68
CA GLU A 109 12.21 -5.89 -11.57
C GLU A 109 13.57 -6.30 -12.15
N ALA A 110 14.38 -5.34 -12.59
CA ALA A 110 15.75 -5.61 -13.05
C ALA A 110 16.60 -6.24 -11.94
N ALA A 111 16.55 -5.72 -10.71
CA ALA A 111 17.24 -6.27 -9.56
C ALA A 111 16.76 -7.68 -9.22
N ARG A 112 15.46 -7.96 -9.35
CA ARG A 112 14.88 -9.30 -9.16
C ARG A 112 15.49 -10.28 -10.16
N ILE A 113 15.51 -9.93 -11.45
CA ILE A 113 16.09 -10.76 -12.52
C ILE A 113 17.56 -11.07 -12.24
N VAL A 114 18.37 -10.05 -11.92
CA VAL A 114 19.81 -10.25 -11.64
C VAL A 114 20.03 -11.16 -10.43
N LEU A 115 19.27 -10.96 -9.35
CA LEU A 115 19.39 -11.78 -8.14
C LEU A 115 18.94 -13.22 -8.38
N GLU A 116 17.95 -13.45 -9.23
CA GLU A 116 17.53 -14.79 -9.65
C GLU A 116 18.60 -15.48 -10.50
N SER A 117 19.22 -14.77 -11.46
CA SER A 117 20.34 -15.30 -12.22
C SER A 117 21.53 -15.69 -11.32
N TRP A 118 21.88 -14.85 -10.34
CA TRP A 118 22.95 -15.19 -9.39
C TRP A 118 22.60 -16.36 -8.48
N LYS A 119 21.35 -16.50 -8.04
CA LYS A 119 20.92 -17.69 -7.28
C LYS A 119 21.10 -18.96 -8.09
N ILE A 120 20.64 -18.96 -9.35
CA ILE A 120 20.81 -20.10 -10.26
C ILE A 120 22.29 -20.43 -10.46
N CYS A 121 23.13 -19.43 -10.73
CA CYS A 121 24.57 -19.66 -10.85
C CYS A 121 25.16 -20.24 -9.56
N SER A 122 24.81 -19.70 -8.39
CA SER A 122 25.32 -20.17 -7.10
C SER A 122 24.91 -21.61 -6.80
N GLU A 123 23.68 -22.00 -7.15
CA GLU A 123 23.19 -23.37 -6.98
C GLU A 123 23.92 -24.34 -7.92
N LEU A 124 24.15 -23.97 -9.19
CA LEU A 124 24.97 -24.76 -10.12
C LEU A 124 26.43 -24.92 -9.63
N TYR A 125 27.03 -23.89 -9.04
CA TYR A 125 28.39 -23.99 -8.49
C TYR A 125 28.46 -24.92 -7.26
N LEU A 126 27.40 -24.97 -6.44
CA LEU A 126 27.31 -25.88 -5.29
C LEU A 126 27.10 -27.33 -5.74
N GLU A 127 26.31 -27.58 -6.78
CA GLU A 127 26.14 -28.92 -7.36
C GLU A 127 27.39 -29.41 -8.12
N ALA A 128 28.17 -28.49 -8.68
CA ALA A 128 29.42 -28.79 -9.38
C ALA A 128 30.66 -28.86 -8.47
N ALA A 129 30.53 -28.59 -7.17
CA ALA A 129 31.62 -28.68 -6.22
C ALA A 129 32.05 -30.17 -6.07
N PRO A 130 33.33 -30.53 -6.27
CA PRO A 130 33.77 -31.90 -6.14
C PRO A 130 33.56 -32.37 -4.69
N LEU A 131 32.95 -33.55 -4.53
CA LEU A 131 32.95 -34.27 -3.26
C LEU A 131 34.41 -34.59 -2.88
N ILE A 132 34.98 -33.80 -1.97
CA ILE A 132 36.21 -34.15 -1.24
C ILE A 132 35.81 -34.99 -0.03
#